data_AF-W5XZI4-F1
#
_entry.id   AF-W5XZI4-F1
#
_cell.length_a   1.000
_cell.length_b   1.000
_cell.length_c   1.000
_cell.angle_alpha   90.00
_cell.angle_beta   90.00
_cell.angle_gamma   90.00
#
_symmetry.space_group_name_H-M   'P 1'
#
loop_
_entity.id
_entity.type
_entity.pdbx_description
1 polymer ?
#
loop_
_entity_poly.entity_id
_entity_poly.type
_entity_poly.pdbx_seq_one_letter_code
_entity_poly.pdbx_strand_id
1 'polypeptide(L)'
;MSPRHTTMREIDLTLARTLKKVRELEARVATQRITVSAHPRTRVPGPLTYARMSTGQLAMAALAGAAIYHWSQQEQQFFEDELLSRGFDQALATWKGNDPAEVIDGETAVETPRFDQLASRITILTSNGLDNLAGAVDEVILGGDGRIPTALSPAETIEDMHLAGMDGEAIAAFEEGVGTSTISPTDEIDAQTALGLVQEEDAALVYEATDEQGLSL
;
A
#
# COMPACT_ATOMS: atom_id res chain seq x y z
N MET A 1 -20.08 13.16 17.36
CA MET A 1 -20.17 11.69 17.27
C MET A 1 -18.73 11.17 17.31
N SER A 2 -18.38 10.27 18.22
CA SER A 2 -17.06 9.64 18.21
C SER A 2 -16.92 8.76 16.96
N PRO A 3 -15.76 8.74 16.29
CA PRO A 3 -15.55 7.83 15.16
C PRO A 3 -15.71 6.39 15.64
N ARG A 4 -16.55 5.61 14.95
CA ARG A 4 -16.67 4.17 15.18
C ARG A 4 -15.43 3.51 14.58
N HIS A 5 -14.73 2.72 15.38
CA HIS A 5 -13.63 1.91 14.88
C HIS A 5 -14.17 0.75 14.04
N THR A 6 -13.48 0.46 12.92
CA THR A 6 -13.77 -0.66 12.05
C THR A 6 -13.30 -1.95 12.71
N THR A 7 -14.18 -2.95 12.79
CA THR A 7 -13.85 -4.29 13.31
C THR A 7 -13.04 -5.09 12.29
N MET A 8 -12.25 -6.08 12.75
CA MET A 8 -11.46 -6.93 11.84
C MET A 8 -12.31 -7.61 10.77
N ARG A 9 -13.54 -8.01 11.13
CA ARG A 9 -14.51 -8.60 10.19
C ARG A 9 -15.00 -7.60 9.15
N GLU A 10 -15.28 -6.35 9.56
CA GLU A 10 -15.62 -5.28 8.60
C GLU A 10 -14.43 -4.97 7.67
N ILE A 11 -13.18 -5.01 8.18
CA ILE A 11 -11.97 -4.84 7.37
C ILE A 11 -11.83 -5.95 6.33
N ASP A 12 -11.97 -7.22 6.74
CA ASP A 12 -11.93 -8.39 5.84
C ASP A 12 -12.97 -8.28 4.72
N LEU A 13 -14.23 -7.99 5.07
CA LEU A 13 -15.31 -7.82 4.09
C LEU A 13 -15.08 -6.62 3.16
N THR A 14 -14.55 -5.50 3.68
CA THR A 14 -14.18 -4.34 2.86
C THR A 14 -13.04 -4.69 1.90
N LEU A 15 -12.02 -5.41 2.35
CA LEU A 15 -10.93 -5.87 1.49
C LEU A 15 -11.46 -6.84 0.42
N ALA A 16 -12.31 -7.80 0.78
CA ALA A 16 -12.94 -8.73 -0.15
C ALA A 16 -13.72 -7.98 -1.27
N ARG A 17 -14.59 -7.04 -0.89
CA ARG A 17 -15.30 -6.17 -1.85
C ARG A 17 -14.32 -5.41 -2.76
N THR A 18 -13.22 -4.90 -2.18
CA THR A 18 -12.20 -4.14 -2.92
C THR A 18 -11.45 -5.04 -3.90
N LEU A 19 -11.08 -6.25 -3.50
CA LEU A 19 -10.40 -7.24 -4.34
C LEU A 19 -11.27 -7.69 -5.51
N LYS A 20 -12.59 -7.79 -5.33
CA LYS A 20 -13.52 -8.03 -6.44
C LYS A 20 -13.45 -6.93 -7.50
N LYS A 21 -13.40 -5.67 -7.08
CA LYS A 21 -13.23 -4.51 -7.98
C LYS A 21 -11.84 -4.46 -8.59
N VAL A 22 -10.81 -4.90 -7.86
CA VAL A 22 -9.45 -5.07 -8.39
C VAL A 22 -9.44 -6.07 -9.55
N ARG A 23 -10.17 -7.19 -9.47
CA ARG A 23 -10.30 -8.13 -10.60
C ARG A 23 -10.98 -7.50 -11.82
N GLU A 24 -11.97 -6.63 -11.62
CA GLU A 24 -12.59 -5.87 -12.71
C GLU A 24 -11.60 -4.88 -13.35
N LEU A 25 -10.78 -4.21 -12.54
CA LEU A 25 -9.72 -3.31 -13.03
C LEU A 25 -8.63 -4.07 -13.79
N GLU A 26 -8.21 -5.22 -13.28
CA GLU A 26 -7.27 -6.14 -13.94
C GLU A 26 -7.78 -6.52 -15.34
N ALA A 27 -9.05 -6.95 -15.45
CA ALA A 27 -9.65 -7.28 -16.74
C ALA A 27 -9.71 -6.08 -17.70
N ARG A 28 -9.90 -4.86 -17.19
CA ARG A 28 -9.85 -3.62 -17.99
C ARG A 28 -8.45 -3.29 -18.48
N VAL A 29 -7.41 -3.56 -17.68
CA VAL A 29 -6.01 -3.44 -18.10
C VAL A 29 -5.70 -4.47 -19.20
N ALA A 30 -6.08 -5.74 -18.99
CA ALA A 30 -5.87 -6.82 -19.96
C ALA A 30 -6.54 -6.57 -21.32
N THR A 31 -7.69 -5.86 -21.32
CA THR A 31 -8.42 -5.46 -22.54
C THR A 31 -8.04 -4.08 -23.08
N GLN A 32 -6.92 -3.49 -22.62
CA GLN A 32 -6.39 -2.19 -23.05
C GLN A 32 -7.36 -1.01 -22.88
N ARG A 33 -8.33 -1.13 -21.97
CA ARG A 33 -9.21 -0.01 -21.57
C ARG A 33 -8.56 0.91 -20.54
N ILE A 34 -7.50 0.44 -19.90
CA ILE A 34 -6.65 1.22 -19.00
C ILE A 34 -5.21 1.09 -19.51
N THR A 35 -4.56 2.23 -19.77
CA THR A 35 -3.14 2.26 -20.12
C THR A 35 -2.29 2.19 -18.85
N VAL A 36 -1.27 1.34 -18.83
CA VAL A 36 -0.35 1.25 -17.68
C VAL A 36 0.86 2.16 -17.91
N SER A 37 1.14 3.02 -16.93
CA SER A 37 2.29 3.91 -16.88
C SER A 37 2.85 3.96 -15.46
N ALA A 38 3.01 2.78 -14.85
CA ALA A 38 3.64 2.62 -13.54
C ALA A 38 5.15 2.46 -13.68
N HIS A 39 5.90 2.95 -12.70
CA HIS A 39 7.36 2.78 -12.68
C HIS A 39 7.73 1.30 -12.46
N PRO A 40 8.84 0.84 -13.05
CA PRO A 40 9.43 -0.44 -12.69
C PRO A 40 9.71 -0.49 -11.19
N ARG A 41 9.41 -1.63 -10.56
CA ARG A 41 9.79 -1.85 -9.17
C ARG A 41 11.30 -1.98 -9.04
N THR A 42 11.87 -1.37 -8.01
CA THR A 42 13.30 -1.50 -7.68
C THR A 42 13.61 -2.79 -6.92
N ARG A 43 12.60 -3.41 -6.29
CA ARG A 43 12.68 -4.71 -5.61
C ARG A 43 11.37 -5.46 -5.68
N VAL A 44 11.43 -6.77 -5.48
CA VAL A 44 10.26 -7.62 -5.31
C VAL A 44 9.84 -7.59 -3.82
N PRO A 45 8.55 -7.38 -3.50
CA PRO A 45 8.09 -7.44 -2.11
C PRO A 45 8.14 -8.88 -1.58
N GLY A 46 8.70 -9.06 -0.38
CA GLY A 46 8.65 -10.31 0.38
C GLY A 46 7.62 -10.25 1.51
N PRO A 47 7.55 -11.31 2.35
CA PRO A 47 6.58 -11.39 3.45
C PRO A 47 6.60 -10.21 4.41
N LEU A 48 7.78 -9.69 4.75
CA LEU A 48 7.92 -8.60 5.71
C LEU A 48 7.38 -7.27 5.15
N THR A 49 7.49 -7.07 3.84
CA THR A 49 6.88 -5.94 3.13
C THR A 49 5.37 -6.02 3.19
N TYR A 50 4.78 -7.18 2.89
CA TYR A 50 3.33 -7.36 2.95
C TYR A 50 2.79 -7.15 4.38
N ALA A 51 3.53 -7.62 5.41
CA ALA A 51 3.20 -7.43 6.83
C ALA A 51 3.01 -5.96 7.26
N ARG A 52 3.58 -5.01 6.52
CA ARG A 52 3.51 -3.55 6.83
C ARG A 52 2.47 -2.81 6.00
N MET A 53 1.95 -3.44 4.95
CA MET A 53 0.96 -2.84 4.10
C MET A 53 -0.36 -2.66 4.85
N SER A 54 -0.95 -1.47 4.72
CA SER A 54 -2.35 -1.27 5.06
C SER A 54 -3.27 -2.12 4.17
N THR A 55 -4.53 -2.20 4.56
CA THR A 55 -5.57 -2.88 3.77
C THR A 55 -5.66 -2.33 2.34
N GLY A 56 -5.66 -1.01 2.16
CA GLY A 56 -5.64 -0.36 0.86
C GLY A 56 -4.37 -0.68 0.06
N GLN A 57 -3.21 -0.70 0.73
CA GLN A 57 -1.95 -1.10 0.09
C GLN A 57 -1.95 -2.57 -0.33
N LEU A 58 -2.52 -3.48 0.46
CA LEU A 58 -2.69 -4.89 0.07
C LEU A 58 -3.58 -5.03 -1.17
N ALA A 59 -4.71 -4.32 -1.21
CA ALA A 59 -5.58 -4.33 -2.38
C ALA A 59 -4.86 -3.83 -3.65
N MET A 60 -4.06 -2.77 -3.53
CA MET A 60 -3.32 -2.22 -4.66
C MET A 60 -2.08 -3.03 -5.02
N ALA A 61 -1.46 -3.71 -4.06
CA ALA A 61 -0.43 -4.71 -4.34
C ALA A 61 -1.01 -5.85 -5.18
N ALA A 62 -2.23 -6.32 -4.87
CA ALA A 62 -2.93 -7.32 -5.67
C ALA A 62 -3.20 -6.85 -7.11
N LEU A 63 -3.68 -5.60 -7.28
CA LEU A 63 -3.88 -5.01 -8.60
C LEU A 63 -2.58 -4.90 -9.38
N ALA A 64 -1.53 -4.34 -8.76
CA ALA A 64 -0.24 -4.16 -9.41
C ALA A 64 0.42 -5.51 -9.74
N GLY A 65 0.33 -6.47 -8.83
CA GLY A 65 0.83 -7.82 -9.00
C GLY A 65 0.22 -8.55 -10.18
N ALA A 66 -1.12 -8.53 -10.29
CA ALA A 66 -1.82 -9.22 -11.36
C ALA A 66 -1.72 -8.48 -12.70
N ALA A 67 -1.87 -7.14 -12.70
CA ALA A 67 -2.05 -6.36 -13.92
C ALA A 67 -0.77 -5.71 -14.47
N ILE A 68 0.28 -5.55 -13.65
CA ILE A 68 1.50 -4.80 -14.01
C ILE A 68 2.74 -5.68 -13.91
N TYR A 69 2.96 -6.29 -12.75
CA TYR A 69 4.21 -6.99 -12.44
C TYR A 69 4.19 -8.47 -12.79
N HIS A 70 3.01 -9.03 -13.06
CA HIS A 70 2.79 -10.45 -13.36
C HIS A 70 3.47 -11.36 -12.32
N TRP A 71 2.96 -11.32 -11.09
CA TRP A 71 3.50 -12.07 -9.95
C TRP A 71 3.92 -13.50 -10.32
N SER A 72 5.10 -13.87 -9.83
CA SER A 72 5.48 -15.28 -9.74
C SER A 72 4.54 -16.02 -8.78
N GLN A 73 4.54 -17.36 -8.85
CA GLN A 73 3.80 -18.19 -7.88
C GLN A 73 4.23 -17.91 -6.43
N GLN A 74 5.51 -17.61 -6.22
CA GLN A 74 6.03 -17.30 -4.90
C GLN A 74 5.49 -15.97 -4.36
N GLU A 75 5.47 -14.92 -5.18
CA GLU A 75 4.90 -13.62 -4.78
C GLU A 75 3.40 -13.72 -4.48
N GLN A 76 2.69 -14.50 -5.30
CA GLN A 76 1.28 -14.79 -5.03
C GLN A 76 1.12 -15.52 -3.68
N GLN A 77 1.99 -16.49 -3.38
CA GLN A 77 1.95 -17.21 -2.10
C GLN A 77 2.21 -16.27 -0.92
N PHE A 78 3.19 -15.37 -1.01
CA PHE A 78 3.45 -14.39 0.06
C PHE A 78 2.25 -13.48 0.34
N PHE A 79 1.56 -13.02 -0.71
CA PHE A 79 0.34 -12.25 -0.56
C PHE A 79 -0.79 -13.06 0.09
N GLU A 80 -0.99 -14.31 -0.33
CA GLU A 80 -2.03 -15.18 0.24
C GLU A 80 -1.75 -15.55 1.71
N ASP A 81 -0.49 -15.82 2.04
CA ASP A 81 -0.04 -16.10 3.41
C ASP A 81 -0.27 -14.89 4.31
N GLU A 82 -0.11 -13.67 3.79
CA GLU A 82 -0.40 -12.45 4.53
C GLU A 82 -1.89 -12.26 4.80
N LEU A 83 -2.76 -12.52 3.82
CA LEU A 83 -4.20 -12.49 4.08
C LEU A 83 -4.60 -13.50 5.15
N LEU A 84 -4.01 -14.71 5.09
CA LEU A 84 -4.25 -15.75 6.09
C LEU A 84 -3.71 -15.36 7.48
N SER A 85 -2.52 -14.77 7.56
CA SER A 85 -1.88 -14.37 8.83
C SER A 85 -2.72 -13.34 9.59
N ARG A 86 -3.42 -12.46 8.87
CA ARG A 86 -4.34 -11.45 9.42
C ARG A 86 -5.76 -11.96 9.68
N GLY A 87 -6.07 -13.19 9.28
CA GLY A 87 -7.42 -13.76 9.38
C GLY A 87 -8.41 -13.16 8.38
N PHE A 88 -7.94 -12.70 7.22
CA PHE A 88 -8.77 -12.17 6.14
C PHE A 88 -9.30 -13.30 5.24
N ASP A 89 -10.11 -14.19 5.83
CA ASP A 89 -10.64 -15.38 5.17
C ASP A 89 -11.53 -15.02 3.96
N GLN A 90 -12.35 -13.97 4.07
CA GLN A 90 -13.22 -13.53 2.97
C GLN A 90 -12.40 -12.92 1.83
N ALA A 91 -11.44 -12.05 2.15
CA ALA A 91 -10.54 -11.47 1.16
C ALA A 91 -9.76 -12.55 0.41
N LEU A 92 -9.24 -13.56 1.13
CA LEU A 92 -8.52 -14.68 0.53
C LEU A 92 -9.43 -15.53 -0.37
N ALA A 93 -10.66 -15.83 0.06
CA ALA A 93 -11.63 -16.57 -0.73
C ALA A 93 -11.99 -15.81 -2.02
N THR A 94 -12.28 -14.51 -1.94
CA THR A 94 -12.56 -13.65 -3.09
C THR A 94 -11.33 -13.56 -4.02
N TRP A 95 -10.12 -13.42 -3.47
CA TRP A 95 -8.89 -13.39 -4.27
C TRP A 95 -8.70 -14.67 -5.09
N LYS A 96 -8.99 -15.83 -4.50
CA LYS A 96 -8.94 -17.16 -5.14
C LYS A 96 -10.09 -17.42 -6.11
N GLY A 97 -11.05 -16.51 -6.24
CA GLY A 97 -12.23 -16.67 -7.08
C GLY A 97 -13.29 -17.61 -6.49
N ASN A 98 -13.20 -17.94 -5.20
CA ASN A 98 -14.12 -18.83 -4.49
C ASN A 98 -15.29 -18.06 -3.84
N ASP A 99 -15.75 -16.98 -4.47
CA ASP A 99 -16.68 -15.99 -3.91
C ASP A 99 -17.94 -16.69 -3.36
N PRO A 100 -18.17 -16.72 -2.03
CA PRO A 100 -19.45 -17.20 -1.50
C PRO A 100 -20.50 -16.14 -1.84
N ALA A 101 -21.30 -16.41 -2.87
CA ALA A 101 -22.26 -15.49 -3.47
C ALA A 101 -23.30 -14.86 -2.50
N GLU A 102 -23.34 -15.26 -1.22
CA GLU A 102 -24.38 -14.90 -0.25
C GLU A 102 -23.89 -14.13 1.00
N VAL A 103 -22.59 -13.97 1.25
CA VAL A 103 -22.12 -13.44 2.57
C VAL A 103 -21.98 -11.91 2.62
N ILE A 104 -21.98 -11.22 1.46
CA ILE A 104 -21.78 -9.75 1.41
C ILE A 104 -23.09 -8.96 1.70
N ASP A 105 -24.26 -9.59 1.64
CA ASP A 105 -25.56 -8.90 1.79
C ASP A 105 -26.11 -8.86 3.23
N GLY A 106 -25.54 -9.64 4.17
CA GLY A 106 -26.05 -9.74 5.56
C GLY A 106 -25.27 -8.92 6.60
N GLU A 107 -24.00 -8.65 6.33
CA GLU A 107 -23.11 -7.85 7.18
C GLU A 107 -22.32 -6.90 6.28
N THR A 108 -22.51 -5.60 6.48
CA THR A 108 -22.06 -4.63 5.49
C THR A 108 -20.58 -4.32 5.66
N ALA A 109 -19.77 -4.73 4.67
CA ALA A 109 -18.50 -4.09 4.38
C ALA A 109 -18.63 -2.56 4.46
N VAL A 110 -17.61 -1.88 4.97
CA VAL A 110 -17.55 -0.41 4.94
C VAL A 110 -17.52 0.04 3.48
N GLU A 111 -18.40 0.99 3.13
CA GLU A 111 -18.41 1.57 1.81
C GLU A 111 -17.15 2.40 1.54
N THR A 112 -16.58 2.24 0.35
CA THR A 112 -15.37 2.93 -0.11
C THR A 112 -15.71 3.89 -1.27
N PRO A 113 -16.52 4.95 -1.06
CA PRO A 113 -17.07 5.76 -2.15
C PRO A 113 -15.99 6.48 -2.96
N ARG A 114 -14.92 6.97 -2.31
CA ARG A 114 -13.79 7.61 -3.00
C ARG A 114 -13.04 6.59 -3.88
N PHE A 115 -12.79 5.38 -3.37
CA PHE A 115 -12.20 4.31 -4.16
C PHE A 115 -13.07 3.98 -5.38
N ASP A 116 -14.38 3.81 -5.18
CA ASP A 116 -15.33 3.49 -6.24
C ASP A 116 -15.35 4.56 -7.34
N GLN A 117 -15.31 5.83 -6.94
CA GLN A 117 -15.22 6.96 -7.86
C GLN A 117 -13.90 6.98 -8.63
N LEU A 118 -12.77 6.75 -7.97
CA LEU A 118 -11.46 6.72 -8.61
C LEU A 118 -11.33 5.53 -9.58
N ALA A 119 -11.71 4.33 -9.13
CA ALA A 119 -11.66 3.09 -9.91
C ALA A 119 -12.54 3.14 -11.16
N SER A 120 -13.73 3.76 -11.08
CA SER A 120 -14.61 3.89 -12.25
C SER A 120 -14.06 4.87 -13.30
N ARG A 121 -13.30 5.89 -12.89
CA ARG A 121 -12.79 6.95 -13.77
C ARG A 121 -11.39 6.70 -14.31
N ILE A 122 -10.69 5.69 -13.80
CA ILE A 122 -9.31 5.44 -14.20
C ILE A 122 -9.22 5.03 -15.68
N THR A 123 -8.38 5.75 -16.41
CA THR A 123 -8.04 5.47 -17.82
C THR A 123 -6.54 5.26 -18.01
N ILE A 124 -5.73 5.80 -17.09
CA ILE A 124 -4.28 5.59 -17.00
C ILE A 124 -3.96 5.15 -15.57
N LEU A 125 -3.32 4.01 -15.42
CA LEU A 125 -2.85 3.48 -14.15
C LEU A 125 -1.38 3.85 -13.94
N THR A 126 -1.12 4.74 -13.00
CA THR A 126 0.22 5.19 -12.60
C THR A 126 0.55 4.72 -11.18
N SER A 127 1.81 4.83 -10.77
CA SER A 127 2.22 4.56 -9.37
C SER A 127 1.42 5.43 -8.39
N ASN A 128 1.34 6.74 -8.63
CA ASN A 128 0.52 7.65 -7.81
C ASN A 128 -0.98 7.29 -7.87
N GLY A 129 -1.45 6.70 -8.98
CA GLY A 129 -2.81 6.21 -9.10
C GLY A 129 -3.10 5.03 -8.16
N LEU A 130 -2.15 4.10 -8.04
CA LEU A 130 -2.21 3.01 -7.05
C LEU A 130 -2.23 3.57 -5.63
N ASP A 131 -1.34 4.52 -5.31
CA ASP A 131 -1.28 5.11 -3.97
C ASP A 131 -2.59 5.84 -3.61
N ASN A 132 -3.17 6.58 -4.57
CA ASN A 132 -4.46 7.26 -4.37
C ASN A 132 -5.62 6.29 -4.17
N LEU A 133 -5.61 5.15 -4.88
CA LEU A 133 -6.62 4.10 -4.70
C LEU A 133 -6.46 3.42 -3.34
N ALA A 134 -5.24 3.12 -2.91
CA ALA A 134 -4.95 2.56 -1.59
C ALA A 134 -5.43 3.51 -0.48
N GLY A 135 -5.03 4.78 -0.55
CA GLY A 135 -5.45 5.79 0.43
C GLY A 135 -6.97 5.95 0.49
N ALA A 136 -7.68 5.86 -0.63
CA ALA A 136 -9.14 5.96 -0.67
C ALA A 136 -9.86 4.76 -0.02
N VAL A 137 -9.20 3.62 0.14
CA VAL A 137 -9.69 2.48 0.93
C VAL A 137 -9.36 2.70 2.40
N ASP A 138 -8.12 3.10 2.69
CA ASP A 138 -7.65 3.30 4.07
C ASP A 138 -8.39 4.43 4.80
N GLU A 139 -8.89 5.43 4.07
CA GLU A 139 -9.69 6.54 4.61
C GLU A 139 -10.90 6.10 5.44
N VAL A 140 -11.49 4.94 5.13
CA VAL A 140 -12.69 4.45 5.81
C VAL A 140 -12.39 3.30 6.79
N ILE A 141 -11.13 2.84 6.83
CA ILE A 141 -10.67 1.80 7.74
C ILE A 141 -10.05 2.46 8.97
N LEU A 142 -10.86 2.62 10.01
CA LEU A 142 -10.47 3.29 11.24
C LEU A 142 -10.17 2.25 12.32
N GLY A 143 -8.98 1.68 12.35
CA GLY A 143 -8.62 0.66 13.32
C GLY A 143 -7.31 -0.05 13.02
N GLY A 144 -6.97 -1.04 13.84
CA GLY A 144 -5.84 -1.94 13.58
C GLY A 144 -6.25 -2.99 12.55
N ASP A 145 -5.65 -2.95 11.37
CA ASP A 145 -5.85 -3.90 10.27
C ASP A 145 -4.81 -5.02 10.23
N GLY A 146 -4.20 -5.31 11.39
CA GLY A 146 -3.17 -6.33 11.53
C GLY A 146 -1.79 -5.95 11.00
N ARG A 147 -1.63 -4.77 10.38
CA ARG A 147 -0.33 -4.33 9.87
C ARG A 147 0.66 -4.02 10.99
N ILE A 148 1.94 -4.24 10.70
CA ILE A 148 3.05 -3.71 11.50
C ILE A 148 3.26 -2.25 11.06
N PRO A 149 3.04 -1.24 11.93
CA PRO A 149 2.93 0.16 11.50
C PRO A 149 4.28 0.85 11.23
N THR A 150 5.40 0.15 11.39
CA THR A 150 6.76 0.70 11.19
C THR A 150 7.31 0.37 9.81
N ALA A 151 8.26 1.18 9.34
CA ALA A 151 9.03 0.85 8.15
C ALA A 151 9.81 -0.46 8.34
N LEU A 152 10.23 -1.10 7.24
CA LEU A 152 11.24 -2.15 7.31
C LEU A 152 12.57 -1.53 7.73
N SER A 153 13.32 -2.23 8.57
CA SER A 153 14.76 -2.01 8.67
C SER A 153 15.47 -2.43 7.38
N PRO A 154 16.69 -1.92 7.11
CA PRO A 154 17.51 -2.41 6.01
C PRO A 154 17.74 -3.93 6.05
N ALA A 155 17.99 -4.51 7.24
CA ALA A 155 18.16 -5.95 7.41
C ALA A 155 16.92 -6.74 7.01
N GLU A 156 15.72 -6.31 7.40
CA GLU A 156 14.46 -6.94 6.99
C GLU A 156 14.20 -6.78 5.49
N THR A 157 14.62 -5.66 4.90
CA THR A 157 14.52 -5.47 3.45
C THR A 157 15.41 -6.46 2.71
N ILE A 158 16.64 -6.68 3.18
CA ILE A 158 17.57 -7.69 2.63
C ILE A 158 17.00 -9.11 2.77
N GLU A 159 16.40 -9.43 3.92
CA GLU A 159 15.71 -10.70 4.13
C GLU A 159 14.58 -10.92 3.11
N ASP A 160 13.75 -9.91 2.88
CA ASP A 160 12.72 -9.95 1.84
C ASP A 160 13.31 -10.16 0.44
N MET A 161 14.44 -9.50 0.11
CA MET A 161 15.11 -9.67 -1.17
C MET A 161 15.61 -11.11 -1.36
N HIS A 162 16.17 -11.72 -0.31
CA HIS A 162 16.56 -13.14 -0.33
C HIS A 162 15.35 -14.06 -0.51
N LEU A 163 14.28 -13.84 0.26
CA LEU A 163 13.07 -14.65 0.19
C LEU A 163 12.40 -14.55 -1.18
N ALA A 164 12.40 -13.36 -1.78
CA ALA A 164 11.87 -13.13 -3.11
C ALA A 164 12.81 -13.61 -4.25
N GLY A 165 13.96 -14.22 -3.91
CA GLY A 165 14.88 -14.79 -4.88
C GLY A 165 15.57 -13.75 -5.77
N MET A 166 15.81 -12.54 -5.24
CA MET A 166 16.56 -11.52 -5.97
C MET A 166 18.01 -11.95 -6.20
N ASP A 167 18.61 -11.41 -7.26
CA ASP A 167 20.00 -11.69 -7.62
C ASP A 167 20.96 -11.24 -6.51
N GLY A 168 22.00 -12.05 -6.26
CA GLY A 168 22.97 -11.79 -5.20
C GLY A 168 23.75 -10.49 -5.38
N GLU A 169 24.01 -10.05 -6.62
CA GLU A 169 24.66 -8.77 -6.91
C GLU A 169 23.74 -7.60 -6.55
N ALA A 170 22.43 -7.72 -6.81
CA ALA A 170 21.45 -6.71 -6.42
C ALA A 170 21.32 -6.58 -4.90
N ILE A 171 21.39 -7.70 -4.18
CA ILE A 171 21.39 -7.73 -2.71
C ILE A 171 22.66 -7.06 -2.17
N ALA A 172 23.84 -7.44 -2.68
CA ALA A 172 25.11 -6.84 -2.28
C ALA A 172 25.16 -5.33 -2.55
N ALA A 173 24.62 -4.88 -3.69
CA ALA A 173 24.54 -3.46 -4.02
C ALA A 173 23.60 -2.69 -3.05
N PHE A 174 22.50 -3.31 -2.61
CA PHE A 174 21.63 -2.73 -1.60
C PHE A 174 22.33 -2.64 -0.24
N GLU A 175 23.03 -3.70 0.17
CA GLU A 175 23.82 -3.73 1.41
C GLU A 175 24.89 -2.63 1.42
N GLU A 176 25.60 -2.42 0.31
CA GLU A 176 26.63 -1.38 0.21
C GLU A 176 26.03 0.03 0.22
N GLY A 177 24.90 0.24 -0.47
CA GLY A 177 24.29 1.56 -0.63
C GLY A 177 23.45 2.04 0.55
N VAL A 178 22.73 1.12 1.21
CA VAL A 178 21.77 1.42 2.29
C VAL A 178 22.27 0.93 3.65
N GLY A 179 23.08 -0.13 3.67
CA GLY A 179 23.56 -0.76 4.90
C GLY A 179 22.68 -1.91 5.39
N THR A 180 23.03 -2.44 6.57
CA THR A 180 22.43 -3.65 7.15
C THR A 180 21.86 -3.40 8.55
N SER A 181 21.43 -2.16 8.84
CA SER A 181 20.86 -1.81 10.15
C SER A 181 19.65 -2.70 10.46
N THR A 182 19.55 -3.12 11.72
CA THR A 182 18.38 -3.83 12.25
C THR A 182 17.35 -2.87 12.85
N ILE A 183 17.62 -1.57 12.83
CA ILE A 183 16.73 -0.53 13.34
C ILE A 183 15.92 0.01 12.17
N SER A 184 14.61 0.12 12.32
CA SER A 184 13.78 0.73 11.27
C SER A 184 14.01 2.25 11.24
N PRO A 185 13.92 2.91 10.07
CA PRO A 185 13.99 4.36 10.00
C PRO A 185 12.93 5.07 10.88
N THR A 186 11.77 4.42 11.09
CA THR A 186 10.74 4.91 12.02
C THR A 186 11.25 4.94 13.45
N ASP A 187 11.87 3.85 13.92
CA ASP A 187 12.42 3.77 15.27
C ASP A 187 13.60 4.73 15.47
N GLU A 188 14.42 4.95 14.42
CA GLU A 188 15.50 5.94 14.45
C GLU A 188 14.95 7.36 14.62
N ILE A 189 13.90 7.73 13.89
CA ILE A 189 13.24 9.04 14.01
C ILE A 189 12.62 9.20 15.40
N ASP A 190 11.93 8.17 15.91
CA ASP A 190 11.32 8.20 17.24
C ASP A 190 12.37 8.38 18.35
N ALA A 191 13.50 7.68 18.24
CA ALA A 191 14.62 7.84 19.16
C ALA A 191 15.24 9.24 19.09
N GLN A 192 15.42 9.81 17.90
CA GLN A 192 15.95 11.17 17.71
C GLN A 192 14.98 12.23 18.25
N THR A 193 13.68 12.03 18.04
CA THR A 193 12.63 12.92 18.57
C THR A 193 12.59 12.87 20.09
N ALA A 194 12.67 11.68 20.69
CA ALA A 194 12.72 11.50 22.14
C ALA A 194 13.96 12.13 22.79
N LEU A 195 15.08 12.19 22.06
CA LEU A 195 16.33 12.83 22.49
C LEU A 195 16.37 14.35 22.22
N GLY A 196 15.33 14.94 21.62
CA GLY A 196 15.28 16.36 21.26
C GLY A 196 16.27 16.75 20.15
N LEU A 197 16.71 15.78 19.35
CA LEU A 197 17.66 15.98 18.24
C LEU A 197 16.98 16.35 16.92
N VAL A 198 15.65 16.23 16.86
CA VAL A 198 14.82 16.81 15.79
C VAL A 198 14.34 18.17 16.29
N GLN A 199 15.09 19.24 15.99
CA GLN A 199 14.59 20.60 16.18
C GLN A 199 13.56 20.89 15.09
N GLU A 200 12.35 21.31 15.48
CA GLU A 200 11.42 22.03 14.61
C GLU A 200 12.03 23.39 14.25
N GLU A 201 13.08 23.42 13.44
CA GLU A 201 13.56 24.66 12.82
C GLU A 201 13.20 24.67 11.33
N ASP A 202 12.61 25.80 10.92
CA ASP A 202 12.21 26.22 9.58
C ASP A 202 10.79 25.85 9.07
N ALA A 203 9.77 26.12 9.90
CA ALA A 203 8.44 26.51 9.42
C ALA A 203 8.27 28.05 9.30
N ALA A 204 9.37 28.78 9.05
CA ALA A 204 9.35 30.21 8.74
C ALA A 204 9.88 30.45 7.33
N LEU A 205 9.17 29.94 6.32
CA LEU A 205 9.22 30.58 5.00
C LEU A 205 8.66 31.99 5.14
N VAL A 206 9.57 32.93 5.37
CA VAL A 206 9.34 34.36 5.22
C VAL A 206 8.83 34.56 3.79
N TYR A 207 7.52 34.72 3.66
CA TYR A 207 6.94 35.39 2.50
C TYR A 207 7.48 36.82 2.55
N GLU A 208 8.60 37.08 1.87
CA GLU A 208 8.93 38.43 1.44
C GLU A 208 7.81 38.85 0.50
N ALA A 209 6.85 39.61 1.04
CA ALA A 209 5.96 40.43 0.26
C ALA A 209 6.83 41.41 -0.54
N THR A 210 7.09 41.10 -1.81
CA THR A 210 7.49 42.11 -2.78
C THR A 210 6.29 43.01 -3.04
N ASP A 211 6.11 44.01 -2.18
CA ASP A 211 5.31 45.19 -2.52
C ASP A 211 6.25 46.26 -3.10
N GLU A 212 6.08 46.41 -4.41
CA GLU A 212 6.07 47.66 -5.18
C GLU A 212 7.25 48.63 -5.07
N GLN A 213 8.01 48.75 -6.17
CA GLN A 213 8.30 50.07 -6.74
C GLN A 213 8.28 50.06 -8.28
N GLY A 214 7.23 50.67 -8.84
CA GLY A 214 7.37 51.64 -9.94
C GLY A 214 7.37 51.13 -11.38
N LEU A 215 6.18 50.98 -11.96
CA LEU A 215 5.97 51.28 -13.39
C LEU A 215 4.85 52.31 -13.50
N SER A 216 5.24 53.58 -13.67
CA SER A 216 4.35 54.63 -14.15
C SER A 216 4.05 54.43 -15.64
N LEU A 217 2.82 54.80 -16.01
CA LEU A 217 2.25 54.88 -17.36
C LEU A 217 3.21 55.41 -18.44
#